data_AF-A0A6G0J7W3-F1
#
_entry.id   AF-A0A6G0J7W3-F1
#
_cell.length_a   1.000
_cell.length_b   1.000
_cell.length_c   1.000
_cell.angle_alpha   90.00
_cell.angle_beta   90.00
_cell.angle_gamma   90.00
#
_symmetry.space_group_name_H-M   'P 1'
#
loop_
_entity.id
_entity.type
_entity.pdbx_description
1 polymer ?
#
loop_
_entity_poly.entity_id
_entity_poly.type
_entity_poly.pdbx_seq_one_letter_code
_entity_poly.pdbx_strand_id
1 'polypeptide(L)'
;MKNQEEELPPDIKDWSKDQVKEWALKLDGVDDHIAEILFQQDINGPSLLLLEIEDFRGMGVTFGPAKLIKHARDEKVKFKKEEPTSSTNQPVCRKPYPFCRYHDTYRYMENSILDITESGASDLIEPCHEYKAFINTTDETKMSKFTAEVIRFAAACMNSRTNGTIHFGIGDTPDFIHGEVLGVAVGDKEAYAKELKSAIDSHFEHKHKQAAQICIKPPRFVEVLKKIMTSTDKCVIEVDIVPDSRSVKKTFTTL
;
A
#
# COMPACT_ATOMS: atom_id res chain seq x y z
N MET A 1 33.62 5.60 12.72
CA MET A 1 33.38 5.50 11.26
C MET A 1 31.95 5.04 11.09
N LYS A 2 31.10 5.84 10.44
CA LYS A 2 29.72 5.46 10.12
C LYS A 2 29.79 4.46 8.98
N ASN A 3 29.37 3.21 9.20
CA ASN A 3 29.12 2.28 8.10
C ASN A 3 27.99 2.86 7.26
N GLN A 4 28.30 3.20 6.02
CA GLN A 4 27.29 3.43 5.00
C GLN A 4 26.69 2.04 4.73
N GLU A 5 25.38 1.88 4.94
CA GLU A 5 24.64 0.75 4.39
C GLU A 5 24.74 0.88 2.87
N GLU A 6 25.64 0.13 2.24
CA GLU A 6 25.67 0.04 0.78
C GLU A 6 24.37 -0.63 0.33
N GLU A 7 23.55 0.12 -0.42
CA GLU A 7 22.37 -0.46 -1.04
C GLU A 7 22.81 -1.55 -2.02
N LEU A 8 22.27 -2.76 -1.85
CA LEU A 8 22.53 -3.89 -2.74
C LEU A 8 22.12 -3.53 -4.18
N PRO A 9 22.88 -3.97 -5.20
CA PRO A 9 22.53 -3.70 -6.58
C PRO A 9 21.08 -4.11 -6.89
N PRO A 10 20.38 -3.36 -7.76
CA PRO A 10 18.98 -3.63 -8.03
C PRO A 10 18.78 -5.01 -8.68
N ASP A 11 19.70 -5.44 -9.54
CA ASP A 11 19.65 -6.75 -10.21
C ASP A 11 20.32 -7.84 -9.40
N ILE A 12 19.57 -8.90 -9.10
CA ILE A 12 20.14 -10.11 -8.50
C ILE A 12 21.26 -10.66 -9.40
N LYS A 13 21.15 -10.57 -10.73
CA LYS A 13 22.19 -11.11 -11.64
C LYS A 13 23.56 -10.45 -11.46
N ASP A 14 23.61 -9.25 -10.88
CA ASP A 14 24.83 -8.47 -10.72
C ASP A 14 25.44 -8.65 -9.31
N TRP A 15 24.86 -9.50 -8.46
CA TRP A 15 25.32 -9.67 -7.09
C TRP A 15 26.58 -10.52 -6.99
N SER A 16 27.54 -10.02 -6.23
CA SER A 16 28.63 -10.84 -5.69
C SER A 16 28.11 -11.81 -4.63
N LYS A 17 28.93 -12.80 -4.27
CA LYS A 17 28.60 -13.72 -3.16
C LYS A 17 28.51 -13.02 -1.79
N ASP A 18 29.29 -11.96 -1.59
CA ASP A 18 29.21 -11.12 -0.38
C ASP A 18 27.85 -10.43 -0.30
N GLN A 19 27.35 -9.93 -1.43
CA GLN A 19 26.03 -9.30 -1.53
C GLN A 19 24.88 -10.31 -1.37
N VAL A 20 25.04 -11.54 -1.88
CA VAL A 20 24.09 -12.64 -1.62
C VAL A 20 24.06 -12.98 -0.12
N LYS A 21 25.22 -13.06 0.54
CA LYS A 21 25.31 -13.29 1.98
C LYS A 21 24.64 -12.17 2.77
N GLU A 22 24.96 -10.92 2.47
CA GLU A 22 24.37 -9.75 3.13
C GLU A 22 22.84 -9.71 2.94
N TRP A 23 22.36 -10.05 1.75
CA TRP A 23 20.93 -10.17 1.49
C TRP A 23 20.29 -11.28 2.31
N ALA A 24 20.90 -12.46 2.39
CA ALA A 24 20.37 -13.60 3.14
C ALA A 24 20.25 -13.29 4.64
N LEU A 25 21.20 -12.55 5.22
CA LEU A 25 21.17 -12.09 6.61
C LEU A 25 20.02 -11.12 6.92
N LYS A 26 19.45 -10.47 5.90
CA LYS A 26 18.30 -9.55 6.04
C LYS A 26 16.95 -10.26 5.95
N LEU A 27 16.91 -11.57 5.68
CA LEU A 27 15.67 -12.34 5.56
C LEU A 27 15.21 -12.86 6.92
N ASP A 28 13.97 -12.54 7.30
CA ASP A 28 13.35 -13.10 8.50
C ASP A 28 13.27 -14.63 8.40
N GLY A 29 13.79 -15.31 9.42
CA GLY A 29 13.79 -16.78 9.49
C GLY A 29 14.93 -17.48 8.73
N VAL A 30 15.89 -16.72 8.21
CA VAL A 30 17.18 -17.24 7.73
C VAL A 30 18.25 -16.88 8.75
N ASP A 31 18.91 -17.88 9.34
CA ASP A 31 19.97 -17.65 10.32
C ASP A 31 21.33 -17.39 9.65
N ASP A 32 22.26 -16.85 10.44
CA ASP A 32 23.64 -16.55 10.01
C ASP A 32 24.37 -17.77 9.43
N HIS A 33 24.05 -18.96 9.94
CA HIS A 33 24.67 -20.20 9.49
C HIS A 33 24.28 -20.52 8.04
N ILE A 34 23.03 -20.29 7.67
CA ILE A 34 22.56 -20.52 6.30
C ILE A 34 23.15 -19.49 5.33
N ALA A 35 23.26 -18.22 5.73
CA ALA A 35 23.94 -17.21 4.94
C ALA A 35 25.43 -17.57 4.71
N GLU A 36 26.09 -18.14 5.73
CA GLU A 36 27.45 -18.65 5.60
C GLU A 36 27.53 -19.86 4.66
N ILE A 37 26.57 -20.79 4.70
CA ILE A 37 26.52 -21.92 3.76
C ILE A 37 26.50 -21.40 2.31
N LEU A 38 25.62 -20.44 2.00
CA LEU A 38 25.54 -19.85 0.65
C LEU A 38 26.87 -19.20 0.23
N PHE A 39 27.53 -18.52 1.16
CA PHE A 39 28.82 -17.89 0.91
C PHE A 39 29.93 -18.90 0.64
N GLN A 40 30.02 -19.96 1.45
CA GLN A 40 31.01 -21.02 1.31
C GLN A 40 30.81 -21.86 0.04
N GLN A 41 29.57 -21.98 -0.41
CA GLN A 41 29.22 -22.63 -1.69
C GLN A 41 29.40 -21.70 -2.91
N ASP A 42 30.01 -20.52 -2.73
CA ASP A 42 30.29 -19.54 -3.78
C ASP A 42 29.04 -19.09 -4.54
N ILE A 43 27.88 -19.03 -3.85
CA ILE A 43 26.61 -18.62 -4.46
C ILE A 43 26.63 -17.12 -4.71
N ASN A 44 26.82 -16.74 -5.97
CA ASN A 44 26.62 -15.39 -6.48
C ASN A 44 25.21 -15.20 -7.04
N GLY A 45 24.90 -13.99 -7.46
CA GLY A 45 23.61 -13.61 -8.04
C GLY A 45 23.09 -14.54 -9.16
N PRO A 46 23.85 -14.76 -10.23
CA PRO A 46 23.48 -15.69 -11.30
C PRO A 46 23.21 -17.12 -10.81
N SER A 47 24.05 -17.65 -9.91
CA SER A 47 23.84 -18.98 -9.34
C SER A 47 22.58 -19.03 -8.48
N LEU A 48 22.32 -18.00 -7.67
CA LEU A 48 21.12 -17.88 -6.84
C LEU A 48 19.84 -17.94 -7.68
N LEU A 49 19.83 -17.35 -8.87
CA LEU A 49 18.69 -17.37 -9.80
C LEU A 49 18.36 -18.77 -10.33
N LEU A 50 19.32 -19.70 -10.30
CA LEU A 50 19.17 -21.06 -10.82
C LEU A 50 18.83 -22.09 -9.74
N LEU A 51 19.03 -21.77 -8.46
CA LEU A 51 18.83 -22.72 -7.36
C LEU A 51 17.36 -23.15 -7.22
N GLU A 52 17.11 -24.44 -7.20
CA GLU A 52 15.84 -25.02 -6.79
C GLU A 52 15.91 -25.56 -5.36
N ILE A 53 14.74 -25.90 -4.78
CA ILE A 53 14.65 -26.38 -3.39
C ILE A 53 15.57 -27.59 -3.14
N GLU A 54 15.73 -28.44 -4.15
CA GLU A 54 16.58 -29.62 -4.10
C GLU A 54 18.08 -29.28 -3.99
N ASP A 55 18.52 -28.20 -4.64
CA ASP A 55 19.91 -27.73 -4.60
C ASP A 55 20.25 -27.17 -3.22
N PHE A 56 19.34 -26.38 -2.63
CA PHE A 56 19.47 -25.91 -1.24
C PHE A 56 19.63 -27.08 -0.27
N ARG A 57 18.85 -28.15 -0.45
CA ARG A 57 18.96 -29.35 0.36
C ARG A 57 20.27 -30.09 0.15
N GLY A 58 20.77 -30.12 -1.09
CA GLY A 58 22.10 -30.67 -1.42
C GLY A 58 23.25 -29.96 -0.72
N MET A 59 23.09 -28.67 -0.42
CA MET A 59 24.07 -27.85 0.34
C MET A 59 23.89 -27.93 1.87
N GLY A 60 22.91 -28.71 2.36
CA GLY A 60 22.63 -28.85 3.79
C GLY A 60 21.65 -27.82 4.36
N VAL A 61 20.99 -27.01 3.51
CA VAL A 61 19.93 -26.09 3.96
C VAL A 61 18.62 -26.86 4.13
N THR A 62 17.98 -26.70 5.29
CA THR A 62 16.73 -27.40 5.60
C THR A 62 15.55 -26.81 4.82
N PHE A 63 14.46 -27.58 4.72
CA PHE A 63 13.34 -27.28 3.82
C PHE A 63 12.64 -25.92 4.09
N GLY A 64 12.54 -25.52 5.36
CA GLY A 64 11.91 -24.24 5.74
C GLY A 64 12.69 -23.04 5.19
N PRO A 65 13.95 -22.84 5.60
CA PRO A 65 14.78 -21.77 5.09
C PRO A 65 14.98 -21.80 3.57
N ALA A 66 15.10 -22.98 2.96
CA ALA A 66 15.17 -23.12 1.50
C ALA A 66 13.94 -22.50 0.80
N LYS A 67 12.74 -22.70 1.36
CA LYS A 67 11.51 -22.06 0.85
C LYS A 67 11.52 -20.55 1.03
N LEU A 68 11.98 -20.04 2.17
CA LEU A 68 12.06 -18.61 2.45
C LEU A 68 13.00 -17.90 1.47
N ILE A 69 14.19 -18.46 1.26
CA ILE A 69 15.18 -17.92 0.32
C ILE A 69 14.64 -17.92 -1.11
N LYS A 70 14.07 -19.05 -1.56
CA LYS A 70 13.49 -19.16 -2.90
C LYS A 70 12.35 -18.17 -3.10
N HIS A 71 11.45 -18.06 -2.12
CA HIS A 71 10.33 -17.12 -2.19
C HIS A 71 10.81 -15.68 -2.26
N ALA A 72 11.71 -15.27 -1.37
CA ALA A 72 12.27 -13.91 -1.34
C ALA A 72 13.00 -13.55 -2.66
N ARG A 73 13.74 -14.50 -3.23
CA ARG A 73 14.36 -14.35 -4.55
C ARG A 73 13.33 -14.16 -5.65
N ASP A 74 12.34 -15.05 -5.72
CA ASP A 74 11.32 -15.04 -6.78
C ASP A 74 10.49 -13.76 -6.74
N GLU A 75 10.17 -13.26 -5.55
CA GLU A 75 9.53 -11.96 -5.37
C GLU A 75 10.42 -10.84 -5.92
N LYS A 76 11.71 -10.81 -5.56
CA LYS A 76 12.67 -9.80 -6.06
C LYS A 76 12.84 -9.83 -7.58
N VAL A 77 12.76 -11.01 -8.21
CA VAL A 77 12.77 -11.16 -9.68
C VAL A 77 11.46 -10.70 -10.32
N LYS A 78 10.30 -10.96 -9.71
CA LYS A 78 9.00 -10.47 -10.20
C LYS A 78 8.95 -8.94 -10.17
N PHE A 79 9.46 -8.32 -9.10
CA PHE A 79 9.55 -6.86 -9.01
C PHE A 79 10.36 -6.24 -10.16
N LYS A 80 11.32 -6.96 -10.75
CA LYS A 80 12.05 -6.52 -11.95
C LYS A 80 11.34 -6.73 -13.27
N LYS A 81 10.55 -7.80 -13.42
CA LYS A 81 9.82 -8.05 -14.68
C LYS A 81 8.67 -7.07 -14.91
N GLU A 82 8.26 -6.33 -13.89
CA GLU A 82 7.26 -5.25 -13.96
C GLU A 82 7.89 -3.85 -14.06
N GLU A 83 9.23 -3.72 -14.09
CA GLU A 83 9.92 -2.51 -14.51
C GLU A 83 10.13 -2.51 -16.04
N PRO A 84 9.66 -1.52 -16.80
CA PRO A 84 10.18 -1.29 -18.14
C PRO A 84 11.62 -0.81 -18.02
N THR A 85 12.50 -1.39 -18.84
CA THR A 85 13.88 -0.95 -19.02
C THR A 85 13.95 0.52 -19.41
N SER A 86 14.11 1.43 -18.45
CA SER A 86 14.73 2.74 -18.67
C SER A 86 15.23 3.31 -17.35
N SER A 87 16.54 3.48 -17.29
CA SER A 87 17.26 4.21 -16.27
C SER A 87 16.72 5.63 -16.09
N THR A 88 15.91 5.87 -15.06
CA THR A 88 15.76 7.18 -14.37
C THR A 88 15.05 6.90 -13.04
N ASN A 89 15.39 7.63 -11.96
CA ASN A 89 14.71 7.63 -10.66
C ASN A 89 13.25 8.15 -10.76
N GLN A 90 12.41 7.53 -11.59
CA GLN A 90 11.00 7.87 -11.68
C GLN A 90 10.18 6.97 -10.75
N PRO A 91 9.22 7.54 -10.01
CA PRO A 91 8.33 6.75 -9.17
C PRO A 91 7.54 5.75 -10.02
N VAL A 92 7.46 4.51 -9.56
CA VAL A 92 6.70 3.46 -10.25
C VAL A 92 5.21 3.81 -10.18
N CYS A 93 4.58 4.00 -11.34
CA CYS A 93 3.14 4.20 -11.48
C CYS A 93 2.38 2.90 -11.16
N ARG A 94 1.43 2.96 -10.24
CA ARG A 94 0.63 1.82 -9.78
C ARG A 94 -0.84 2.14 -9.81
N LYS A 95 -1.68 1.14 -10.06
CA LYS A 95 -3.13 1.31 -9.86
C LYS A 95 -3.42 1.41 -8.34
N PRO A 96 -4.46 2.13 -7.92
CA PRO A 96 -4.95 2.01 -6.56
C PRO A 96 -5.50 0.60 -6.33
N TYR A 97 -5.71 0.31 -5.07
CA TYR A 97 -6.37 -0.89 -4.62
C TYR A 97 -7.73 -1.05 -5.33
N PRO A 98 -8.08 -2.25 -5.82
CA PRO A 98 -9.33 -2.46 -6.53
C PRO A 98 -10.58 -2.09 -5.72
N PHE A 99 -11.42 -1.21 -6.28
CA PHE A 99 -12.67 -0.73 -5.68
C PHE A 99 -13.59 -1.89 -5.25
N CYS A 100 -14.18 -1.80 -4.06
CA CYS A 100 -15.07 -2.81 -3.48
C CYS A 100 -14.46 -4.23 -3.36
N ARG A 101 -13.13 -4.38 -3.45
CA ARG A 101 -12.47 -5.69 -3.23
C ARG A 101 -11.76 -5.70 -1.88
N TYR A 102 -11.62 -6.90 -1.34
CA TYR A 102 -10.99 -7.17 -0.06
C TYR A 102 -10.06 -8.38 -0.24
N HIS A 103 -8.83 -8.12 -0.67
CA HIS A 103 -7.72 -9.05 -0.81
C HIS A 103 -6.60 -8.72 0.19
N ASP A 104 -6.32 -9.65 1.10
CA ASP A 104 -5.34 -9.44 2.18
C ASP A 104 -3.88 -9.31 1.69
N THR A 105 -3.61 -9.58 0.42
CA THR A 105 -2.25 -9.60 -0.13
C THR A 105 -1.81 -8.30 -0.79
N TYR A 106 -2.73 -7.39 -1.10
CA TYR A 106 -2.40 -6.16 -1.82
C TYR A 106 -1.81 -5.11 -0.88
N ARG A 107 -0.69 -4.51 -1.30
CA ARG A 107 0.08 -3.55 -0.50
C ARG A 107 0.58 -2.42 -1.39
N TYR A 108 0.70 -1.25 -0.81
CA TYR A 108 1.34 -0.11 -1.45
C TYR A 108 2.84 -0.09 -1.17
N MET A 109 3.56 0.64 -2.00
CA MET A 109 5.00 0.86 -1.82
C MET A 109 5.24 2.33 -1.53
N GLU A 110 6.00 2.61 -0.47
CA GLU A 110 6.36 3.96 -0.09
C GLU A 110 7.09 4.67 -1.25
N ASN A 111 6.69 5.92 -1.53
CA ASN A 111 7.18 6.76 -2.63
C ASN A 111 6.87 6.22 -4.04
N SER A 112 5.95 5.27 -4.18
CA SER A 112 5.34 4.98 -5.49
C SER A 112 4.25 6.00 -5.82
N ILE A 113 3.89 6.14 -7.10
CA ILE A 113 2.82 7.04 -7.55
C ILE A 113 1.61 6.21 -7.95
N LEU A 114 0.42 6.63 -7.53
CA LEU A 114 -0.83 6.09 -8.03
C LEU A 114 -1.18 6.73 -9.38
N ASP A 115 -1.16 5.91 -10.43
CA ASP A 115 -1.40 6.29 -11.83
C ASP A 115 -2.90 6.42 -12.12
N ILE A 116 -3.58 7.26 -11.35
CA ILE A 116 -4.96 7.64 -11.65
C ILE A 116 -5.05 9.14 -11.61
N THR A 117 -5.56 9.70 -12.70
CA THR A 117 -6.06 11.07 -12.72
C THR A 117 -7.21 11.16 -11.75
N GLU A 118 -7.10 11.99 -10.70
CA GLU A 118 -8.24 12.38 -9.87
C GLU A 118 -9.34 12.91 -10.80
N SER A 119 -10.28 12.03 -11.10
CA SER A 119 -11.34 12.32 -12.03
C SER A 119 -12.44 12.94 -11.20
N GLY A 120 -12.73 14.22 -11.45
CA GLY A 120 -14.01 14.79 -11.05
C GLY A 120 -15.16 14.01 -11.69
N ALA A 121 -16.40 14.37 -11.39
CA ALA A 121 -17.61 13.67 -11.86
C ALA A 121 -17.83 13.63 -13.40
N SER A 122 -16.81 13.91 -14.21
CA SER A 122 -16.82 13.92 -15.67
C SER A 122 -16.71 12.54 -16.31
N ASP A 123 -16.13 11.54 -15.64
CA ASP A 123 -16.16 10.15 -16.10
C ASP A 123 -17.14 9.34 -15.24
N LEU A 124 -18.24 8.89 -15.83
CA LEU A 124 -19.32 8.17 -15.14
C LEU A 124 -19.05 6.66 -15.03
N ILE A 125 -17.96 6.18 -15.61
CA ILE A 125 -17.63 4.75 -15.68
C ILE A 125 -16.62 4.37 -14.58
N GLU A 126 -15.63 5.21 -14.33
CA GLU A 126 -14.60 4.96 -13.32
C GLU A 126 -14.93 5.61 -11.97
N PRO A 127 -14.63 4.95 -10.83
CA PRO A 127 -14.77 5.59 -9.53
C PRO A 127 -13.91 6.86 -9.43
N CYS A 128 -14.42 7.90 -8.77
CA CYS A 128 -13.60 9.07 -8.47
C CYS A 128 -12.62 8.78 -7.33
N HIS A 129 -11.47 9.44 -7.35
CA HIS A 129 -10.43 9.32 -6.33
C HIS A 129 -10.20 10.69 -5.71
N GLU A 130 -10.10 10.76 -4.38
CA GLU A 130 -9.67 11.96 -3.66
C GLU A 130 -8.49 11.62 -2.75
N TYR A 131 -7.38 12.34 -2.88
CA TYR A 131 -6.15 12.12 -2.14
C TYR A 131 -5.99 13.11 -0.98
N LYS A 132 -5.55 12.60 0.17
CA LYS A 132 -5.22 13.38 1.36
C LYS A 132 -3.89 12.89 1.93
N ALA A 133 -2.89 13.76 1.96
CA ALA A 133 -1.58 13.39 2.51
C ALA A 133 -1.70 12.87 3.96
N PHE A 134 -2.43 13.61 4.80
CA PHE A 134 -2.79 13.20 6.17
C PHE A 134 -1.60 12.85 7.10
N ILE A 135 -0.40 13.33 6.77
CA ILE A 135 0.84 13.04 7.52
C ILE A 135 1.15 14.02 8.67
N ASN A 136 0.68 15.27 8.58
CA ASN A 136 0.99 16.35 9.54
C ASN A 136 -0.22 16.68 10.44
N THR A 137 -0.85 15.66 11.02
CA THR A 137 -2.05 15.84 11.86
C THR A 137 -1.71 15.50 13.30
N THR A 138 -2.00 16.39 14.24
CA THR A 138 -1.89 16.08 15.68
C THR A 138 -2.95 15.05 16.07
N ASP A 139 -2.66 14.21 17.07
CA ASP A 139 -3.59 13.16 17.50
C ASP A 139 -4.97 13.73 17.90
N GLU A 140 -5.01 14.92 18.48
CA GLU A 140 -6.24 15.63 18.87
C GLU A 140 -7.15 15.99 17.69
N THR A 141 -6.57 16.30 16.52
CA THR A 141 -7.33 16.76 15.33
C THR A 141 -7.47 15.69 14.25
N LYS A 142 -6.80 14.55 14.43
CA LYS A 142 -6.73 13.47 13.44
C LYS A 142 -8.10 12.90 13.10
N MET A 143 -8.90 12.55 14.11
CA MET A 143 -10.23 11.96 13.91
C MET A 143 -11.24 12.94 13.32
N SER A 144 -11.25 14.19 13.80
CA SER A 144 -12.16 15.21 13.28
C SER A 144 -11.84 15.56 11.83
N LYS A 145 -10.55 15.67 11.47
CA LYS A 145 -10.12 15.87 10.08
C LYS A 145 -10.50 14.68 9.20
N PHE A 146 -10.19 13.46 9.64
CA PHE A 146 -10.54 12.24 8.90
C PHE A 146 -12.03 12.18 8.60
N THR A 147 -12.86 12.32 9.63
CA THR A 147 -14.32 12.23 9.47
C THR A 147 -14.87 13.38 8.61
N ALA A 148 -14.40 14.61 8.79
CA ALA A 148 -14.85 15.75 7.99
C ALA A 148 -14.53 15.58 6.49
N GLU A 149 -13.34 15.11 6.13
CA GLU A 149 -12.98 14.83 4.73
C GLU A 149 -13.87 13.71 4.15
N VAL A 150 -14.03 12.59 4.87
CA VAL A 150 -14.86 11.47 4.40
C VAL A 150 -16.30 11.89 4.19
N ILE A 151 -16.90 12.63 5.14
CA ILE A 151 -18.30 13.05 5.05
C ILE A 151 -18.52 13.98 3.85
N ARG A 152 -17.61 14.95 3.62
CA ARG A 152 -17.69 15.85 2.46
C ARG A 152 -17.57 15.10 1.13
N PHE A 153 -16.59 14.22 1.01
CA PHE A 153 -16.40 13.39 -0.18
C PHE A 153 -17.62 12.49 -0.44
N ALA A 154 -18.12 11.83 0.62
CA ALA A 154 -19.28 10.97 0.54
C ALA A 154 -20.53 11.73 0.07
N ALA A 155 -20.79 12.92 0.62
CA ALA A 155 -21.91 13.74 0.20
C ALA A 155 -21.82 14.11 -1.29
N ALA A 156 -20.64 14.47 -1.77
CA ALA A 156 -20.41 14.74 -3.19
C ALA A 156 -20.69 13.51 -4.06
N CYS A 157 -20.10 12.36 -3.73
CA CYS A 157 -20.30 11.09 -4.44
C CYS A 157 -21.78 10.67 -4.49
N MET A 158 -22.48 10.77 -3.36
CA MET A 158 -23.91 10.42 -3.28
C MET A 158 -24.79 11.40 -4.07
N ASN A 159 -24.43 12.68 -4.14
CA ASN A 159 -25.12 13.68 -4.95
C ASN A 159 -24.93 13.49 -6.44
N SER A 160 -23.71 13.19 -6.87
CA SER A 160 -23.38 12.93 -8.27
C SER A 160 -23.72 11.50 -8.71
N ARG A 161 -24.08 10.63 -7.76
CA ARG A 161 -24.31 9.18 -7.97
C ARG A 161 -23.09 8.50 -8.60
N THR A 162 -21.91 8.90 -8.15
CA THR A 162 -20.62 8.39 -8.63
C THR A 162 -20.00 7.55 -7.53
N ASN A 163 -19.52 6.35 -7.88
CA ASN A 163 -18.67 5.58 -6.97
C ASN A 163 -17.37 6.34 -6.72
N GLY A 164 -16.78 6.19 -5.55
CA GLY A 164 -15.49 6.83 -5.30
C GLY A 164 -14.75 6.29 -4.10
N THR A 165 -13.46 6.55 -4.05
CA THR A 165 -12.60 6.20 -2.91
C THR A 165 -11.81 7.42 -2.48
N ILE A 166 -11.90 7.77 -1.20
CA ILE A 166 -11.00 8.75 -0.59
C ILE A 166 -9.82 8.02 0.07
N HIS A 167 -8.61 8.49 -0.18
CA HIS A 167 -7.35 7.89 0.24
C HIS A 167 -6.61 8.83 1.19
N PHE A 168 -6.27 8.36 2.39
CA PHE A 168 -5.42 9.07 3.34
C PHE A 168 -4.03 8.44 3.39
N GLY A 169 -2.99 9.26 3.43
CA GLY A 169 -1.61 8.80 3.23
C GLY A 169 -1.15 8.86 1.78
N ILE A 170 -1.89 9.55 0.91
CA ILE A 170 -1.53 9.79 -0.48
C ILE A 170 -1.31 11.29 -0.67
N GLY A 171 -0.12 11.66 -1.11
CA GLY A 171 0.27 13.01 -1.43
C GLY A 171 -0.49 13.57 -2.63
N ASP A 172 -0.76 14.87 -2.57
CA ASP A 172 -1.31 15.61 -3.68
C ASP A 172 -0.63 16.99 -3.80
N THR A 173 -0.72 17.57 -4.99
CA THR A 173 -0.19 18.89 -5.32
C THR A 173 -0.91 19.99 -4.52
N PRO A 174 -0.23 21.12 -4.22
CA PRO A 174 1.13 21.48 -4.60
C PRO A 174 2.23 20.95 -3.66
N ASP A 175 1.87 20.45 -2.48
CA ASP A 175 2.84 20.11 -1.43
C ASP A 175 3.58 18.79 -1.70
N PHE A 176 2.97 17.89 -2.47
CA PHE A 176 3.51 16.58 -2.81
C PHE A 176 3.35 16.29 -4.31
N ILE A 177 3.94 15.19 -4.76
CA ILE A 177 3.65 14.68 -6.11
C ILE A 177 2.24 14.07 -6.08
N HIS A 178 1.43 14.40 -7.09
CA HIS A 178 0.08 13.84 -7.23
C HIS A 178 0.11 12.31 -7.18
N GLY A 179 -0.66 11.72 -6.26
CA GLY A 179 -0.78 10.27 -6.10
C GLY A 179 0.40 9.62 -5.37
N GLU A 180 1.32 10.37 -4.77
CA GLU A 180 2.48 9.81 -4.07
C GLU A 180 2.08 9.02 -2.81
N VAL A 181 2.52 7.79 -2.65
CA VAL A 181 2.26 6.98 -1.45
C VAL A 181 3.18 7.41 -0.31
N LEU A 182 2.62 8.10 0.68
CA LEU A 182 3.32 8.57 1.88
C LEU A 182 3.12 7.64 3.09
N GLY A 183 1.90 7.11 3.22
CA GLY A 183 1.46 6.30 4.35
C GLY A 183 1.19 7.09 5.64
N VAL A 184 0.32 6.53 6.48
CA VAL A 184 -0.10 7.07 7.77
C VAL A 184 0.21 6.05 8.86
N ALA A 185 0.85 6.51 9.95
CA ALA A 185 0.95 5.72 11.17
C ALA A 185 -0.42 5.68 11.88
N VAL A 186 -0.98 4.49 12.05
CA VAL A 186 -2.30 4.28 12.67
C VAL A 186 -2.14 3.39 13.90
N GLY A 187 -2.37 3.97 15.08
CA GLY A 187 -2.30 3.24 16.35
C GLY A 187 -3.55 2.40 16.66
N ASP A 188 -4.73 3.01 16.54
CA ASP A 188 -6.03 2.39 16.82
C ASP A 188 -6.90 2.42 15.56
N LYS A 189 -7.06 1.28 14.89
CA LYS A 189 -7.82 1.15 13.65
C LYS A 189 -9.33 1.15 13.92
N GLU A 190 -9.73 0.57 15.06
CA GLU A 190 -11.11 0.47 15.51
C GLU A 190 -11.69 1.86 15.83
N ALA A 191 -10.88 2.78 16.36
CA ALA A 191 -11.27 4.16 16.59
C ALA A 191 -11.77 4.85 15.31
N TYR A 192 -11.09 4.69 14.18
CA TYR A 192 -11.51 5.27 12.90
C TYR A 192 -12.89 4.78 12.47
N ALA A 193 -13.15 3.48 12.60
CA ALA A 193 -14.44 2.90 12.23
C ALA A 193 -15.58 3.42 13.14
N LYS A 194 -15.30 3.53 14.45
CA LYS A 194 -16.26 4.03 15.43
C LYS A 194 -16.56 5.52 15.22
N GLU A 195 -15.53 6.34 15.07
CA GLU A 195 -15.68 7.78 14.86
C GLU A 195 -16.35 8.09 13.52
N LEU A 196 -16.03 7.34 12.45
CA LEU A 196 -16.73 7.48 11.17
C LEU A 196 -18.22 7.19 11.32
N LYS A 197 -18.58 6.11 12.01
CA LYS A 197 -19.99 5.79 12.26
C LYS A 197 -20.71 6.90 13.02
N SER A 198 -20.09 7.43 14.07
CA SER A 198 -20.60 8.57 14.85
C SER A 198 -20.76 9.83 14.00
N ALA A 199 -19.80 10.11 13.11
CA ALA A 199 -19.85 11.24 12.20
C ALA A 199 -21.00 11.11 11.18
N ILE A 200 -21.21 9.92 10.60
CA ILE A 200 -22.32 9.66 9.69
C ILE A 200 -23.67 9.91 10.41
N ASP A 201 -23.79 9.45 11.66
CA ASP A 201 -25.02 9.61 12.44
C ASP A 201 -25.30 11.06 12.84
N SER A 202 -24.29 11.92 12.90
CA SER A 202 -24.42 13.32 13.30
C SER A 202 -24.56 14.31 12.13
N HIS A 203 -23.93 14.04 10.98
CA HIS A 203 -23.83 15.01 9.88
C HIS A 203 -24.91 14.87 8.80
N PHE A 204 -25.60 13.72 8.73
CA PHE A 204 -26.69 13.51 7.77
C PHE A 204 -28.06 13.68 8.44
N GLU A 205 -28.98 14.36 7.74
CA GLU A 205 -30.38 14.45 8.19
C GLU A 205 -31.00 13.06 8.40
N HIS A 206 -31.94 12.94 9.35
CA HIS A 206 -32.56 11.66 9.72
C HIS A 206 -33.07 10.84 8.52
N LYS A 207 -33.62 11.49 7.50
CA LYS A 207 -34.13 10.84 6.28
C LYS A 207 -33.04 10.25 5.37
N HIS A 208 -31.79 10.69 5.54
CA HIS A 208 -30.63 10.32 4.73
C HIS A 208 -29.61 9.46 5.48
N LYS A 209 -29.69 9.36 6.83
CA LYS A 209 -28.75 8.59 7.66
C LYS A 209 -28.60 7.14 7.20
N GLN A 210 -29.72 6.43 7.00
CA GLN A 210 -29.68 5.03 6.58
C GLN A 210 -29.03 4.87 5.20
N ALA A 211 -29.31 5.78 4.26
CA ALA A 211 -28.67 5.76 2.95
C ALA A 211 -27.16 6.01 3.08
N ALA A 212 -26.73 7.00 3.87
CA ALA A 212 -25.33 7.29 4.11
C ALA A 212 -24.58 6.12 4.76
N GLN A 213 -25.17 5.47 5.77
CA GLN A 213 -24.61 4.27 6.42
C GLN A 213 -24.43 3.09 5.45
N ILE A 214 -25.30 2.96 4.44
CA ILE A 214 -25.20 1.91 3.42
C ILE A 214 -24.15 2.28 2.36
N CYS A 215 -24.10 3.56 1.95
CA CYS A 215 -23.22 4.02 0.88
C CYS A 215 -21.76 4.15 1.32
N ILE A 216 -21.51 4.65 2.54
CA ILE A 216 -20.16 4.87 3.08
C ILE A 216 -19.67 3.56 3.69
N LYS A 217 -18.61 2.98 3.12
CA LYS A 217 -18.03 1.72 3.62
C LYS A 217 -17.11 1.96 4.83
N PRO A 218 -16.87 0.93 5.66
CA PRO A 218 -15.87 1.03 6.73
C PRO A 218 -14.48 1.36 6.18
N PRO A 219 -13.62 2.04 6.95
CA PRO A 219 -12.26 2.33 6.54
C PRO A 219 -11.45 1.04 6.37
N ARG A 220 -10.66 0.98 5.30
CA ARG A 220 -9.70 -0.07 5.00
C ARG A 220 -8.29 0.45 5.21
N PHE A 221 -7.41 -0.40 5.72
CA PHE A 221 -6.03 -0.04 6.01
C PHE A 221 -5.11 -0.91 5.15
N VAL A 222 -4.60 -0.33 4.07
CA VAL A 222 -3.71 -1.02 3.12
C VAL A 222 -2.27 -0.79 3.56
N GLU A 223 -1.54 -1.86 3.86
CA GLU A 223 -0.15 -1.76 4.33
C GLU A 223 0.76 -1.08 3.30
N VAL A 224 1.67 -0.23 3.78
CA VAL A 224 2.72 0.40 2.98
C VAL A 224 4.05 -0.29 3.29
N LEU A 225 4.73 -0.78 2.27
CA LEU A 225 6.05 -1.40 2.39
C LEU A 225 7.15 -0.45 1.92
N LYS A 226 8.35 -0.59 2.50
CA LYS A 226 9.57 0.01 1.97
C LYS A 226 9.97 -0.68 0.67
N LYS A 227 10.84 -0.02 -0.11
CA LYS A 227 11.44 -0.58 -1.35
C LYS A 227 12.06 -1.98 -1.17
N ILE A 228 12.48 -2.34 0.04
CA ILE A 228 13.12 -3.63 0.37
C ILE A 228 12.08 -4.69 0.83
N MET A 229 10.78 -4.46 0.65
CA MET A 229 9.67 -5.33 1.11
C MET A 229 9.59 -5.51 2.63
N THR A 230 10.16 -4.56 3.38
CA THR A 230 10.01 -4.50 4.84
C THR A 230 8.85 -3.59 5.21
N SER A 231 8.17 -3.88 6.32
CA SER A 231 7.06 -3.05 6.77
C SER A 231 7.53 -1.66 7.17
N THR A 232 6.68 -0.65 6.92
CA THR A 232 6.90 0.73 7.39
C THR A 232 6.16 1.03 8.68
N ASP A 233 5.36 0.09 9.19
CA ASP A 233 4.31 0.31 10.21
C ASP A 233 3.29 1.40 9.82
N LYS A 234 3.26 1.80 8.54
CA LYS A 234 2.30 2.74 7.97
C LYS A 234 1.29 2.02 7.09
N CYS A 235 0.16 2.68 6.88
CA CYS A 235 -0.88 2.23 5.96
C CYS A 235 -1.50 3.41 5.21
N VAL A 236 -2.07 3.14 4.05
CA VAL A 236 -3.03 4.04 3.38
C VAL A 236 -4.42 3.70 3.92
N ILE A 237 -5.18 4.71 4.33
CA ILE A 237 -6.56 4.53 4.77
C ILE A 237 -7.47 4.80 3.57
N GLU A 238 -8.28 3.83 3.18
CA GLU A 238 -9.23 3.96 2.08
C GLU A 238 -10.66 3.89 2.59
N VAL A 239 -11.53 4.77 2.09
CA VAL A 239 -12.97 4.69 2.35
C VAL A 239 -13.71 4.71 1.01
N ASP A 240 -14.35 3.59 0.68
CA ASP A 240 -15.17 3.46 -0.53
C ASP A 240 -16.57 4.06 -0.29
N ILE A 241 -17.06 4.79 -1.28
CA ILE A 241 -18.42 5.32 -1.36
C ILE A 241 -19.12 4.65 -2.53
N VAL A 242 -20.22 3.97 -2.23
CA VAL A 242 -21.00 3.20 -3.22
C VAL A 242 -22.44 3.71 -3.21
N PRO A 243 -22.78 4.76 -3.99
CA PRO A 243 -24.15 5.25 -4.07
C PRO A 243 -25.06 4.22 -4.74
N ASP A 244 -26.00 3.65 -3.98
CA ASP A 244 -27.01 2.76 -4.57
C ASP A 244 -28.14 3.56 -5.24
N SER A 245 -28.33 3.31 -6.54
CA SER A 245 -29.36 3.91 -7.39
C SER A 245 -30.80 3.80 -6.84
N ARG A 246 -31.11 2.79 -6.00
CA ARG A 246 -32.46 2.58 -5.44
C ARG A 246 -32.69 3.32 -4.12
N SER A 247 -31.62 3.62 -3.39
CA SER A 247 -31.66 4.16 -2.03
C SER A 247 -31.47 5.68 -1.99
N VAL A 248 -30.89 6.27 -3.04
CA VAL A 248 -30.63 7.72 -3.16
C VAL A 248 -31.81 8.44 -3.84
N LYS A 249 -32.78 8.92 -3.04
CA LYS A 249 -33.80 9.88 -3.48
C LYS A 249 -33.47 11.30 -2.98
N LYS A 250 -33.02 12.15 -3.90
CA LYS A 250 -32.72 13.60 -3.77
C LYS A 250 -31.47 14.01 -2.95
N THR A 251 -31.04 15.25 -3.25
CA THR A 251 -29.82 15.97 -2.85
C THR A 251 -29.51 15.86 -1.35
N PHE A 252 -28.29 15.40 -1.03
CA PHE A 252 -27.67 15.42 0.28
C PHE A 252 -26.99 16.77 0.51
N THR A 253 -27.43 17.50 1.52
CA THR A 253 -26.71 18.68 2.03
C THR A 253 -26.10 18.27 3.37
N THR A 254 -24.80 18.48 3.55
CA THR A 254 -24.15 18.33 4.87
C THR A 254 -24.64 19.45 5.78
N LEU A 255 -25.03 19.10 7.01
CA LEU A 255 -25.42 20.08 8.03
C LEU A 255 -24.20 20.87 8.56
#